data_AF-A0A350NQR1-F1
#
_entry.id   AF-A0A350NQR1-F1
#
_cell.length_a   1.000
_cell.length_b   1.000
_cell.length_c   1.000
_cell.angle_alpha   90.00
_cell.angle_beta   90.00
_cell.angle_gamma   90.00
#
_symmetry.space_group_name_H-M   'P 1'
#
loop_
_entity.id
_entity.type
_entity.pdbx_description
1 polymer ?
#
loop_
_entity_poly.entity_id
_entity_poly.type
_entity_poly.pdbx_seq_one_letter_code
_entity_poly.pdbx_strand_id
1 'polypeptide(L)'
;LQQYGLERVIRFEFDTYEEYAGQAAKFLYLEIMGKHSNLIFADREDIILGAVKHVNELQSRVRQVLPGEKYTFPPSQHKKDPRTLSAEDLALIIGRSDPAKKVREILVKHLDGISPLLADELLFRSGFATAIAAGDLSESDTARLWALLAELADKTRTGLWESGAAFDESGFVIEFSCLTPTHLANGQNTTVRELPLNQCVAESFEKTAANNRLAVLKQNLFRTVAQALARAQHRQKAHQEAIAAADKADQWRIYGDLLLSCSGAKGDAAEAGSHGKGQSVVTLINYYDPDCAEIAIPLDPAFTIAENAQKYFKKYTKIKRGLKFAAQQLEKAEQEISYLESVQTALEFANQPSEIDEILLELQQSGYQSARTRNRGKGSNKDQGKEKG
;
A
#
# COMPACT_ATOMS: atom_id res chain seq x y z
N LEU A 1 32.65 -9.82 -13.84
CA LEU A 1 32.04 -9.01 -12.76
C LEU A 1 32.98 -7.87 -12.43
N GLN A 2 32.51 -6.63 -12.42
CA GLN A 2 33.32 -5.45 -12.12
C GLN A 2 32.52 -4.42 -11.32
N GLN A 3 33.17 -3.72 -10.38
CA GLN A 3 32.62 -2.53 -9.72
C GLN A 3 33.24 -1.28 -10.35
N TYR A 4 32.45 -0.23 -10.52
CA TYR A 4 32.98 1.06 -11.00
C TYR A 4 33.41 1.95 -9.83
N GLY A 5 34.71 2.25 -9.73
CA GLY A 5 35.25 3.03 -8.61
C GLY A 5 34.96 2.36 -7.26
N LEU A 6 34.36 3.09 -6.32
CA LEU A 6 33.70 2.56 -5.13
C LEU A 6 32.20 2.94 -5.10
N GLU A 7 31.65 3.32 -6.25
CA GLU A 7 30.23 3.58 -6.40
C GLU A 7 29.43 2.29 -6.20
N ARG A 8 28.16 2.43 -5.82
CA ARG A 8 27.23 1.32 -5.59
C ARG A 8 26.64 0.82 -6.92
N VAL A 9 27.53 0.56 -7.89
CA VAL A 9 27.21 0.10 -9.25
C VAL A 9 28.07 -1.10 -9.60
N ILE A 10 27.41 -2.19 -9.97
CA ILE A 10 28.06 -3.45 -10.35
C ILE A 10 27.72 -3.74 -11.81
N ARG A 11 28.75 -4.02 -12.62
CA ARG A 11 28.61 -4.51 -13.98
C ARG A 11 28.87 -6.01 -14.04
N PHE A 12 27.86 -6.77 -14.41
CA PHE A 12 28.00 -8.15 -14.84
C PHE A 12 28.22 -8.17 -16.35
N GLU A 13 29.12 -9.04 -16.80
CA GLU A 13 29.43 -9.24 -18.21
C GLU A 13 29.11 -10.68 -18.54
N PHE A 14 28.38 -10.86 -19.63
CA PHE A 14 27.93 -12.15 -20.11
C PHE A 14 28.36 -12.31 -21.57
N ASP A 15 29.05 -13.41 -21.84
CA ASP A 15 29.19 -13.92 -23.19
C ASP A 15 27.90 -14.63 -23.59
N THR A 16 27.24 -14.08 -24.60
CA THR A 16 26.00 -14.64 -25.16
C THR A 16 26.23 -15.08 -26.60
N TYR A 17 25.39 -15.97 -27.09
CA TYR A 17 25.39 -16.38 -28.49
C TYR A 17 24.07 -15.95 -29.12
N GLU A 18 24.17 -15.15 -30.18
CA GLU A 18 23.02 -14.70 -30.98
C GLU A 18 23.03 -15.42 -32.33
N GLU A 19 21.87 -15.89 -32.79
CA GLU A 19 21.73 -16.70 -34.01
C GLU A 19 22.38 -16.08 -35.27
N TYR A 20 22.33 -14.75 -35.39
CA TYR A 20 22.81 -14.03 -36.58
C TYR A 20 24.11 -13.25 -36.37
N ALA A 21 24.46 -12.92 -35.12
CA ALA A 21 25.62 -12.09 -34.79
C ALA A 21 26.80 -12.88 -34.18
N GLY A 22 26.60 -14.17 -33.88
CA GLY A 22 27.61 -15.00 -33.24
C GLY A 22 27.78 -14.66 -31.76
N GLN A 23 29.01 -14.71 -31.25
CA GLN A 23 29.30 -14.36 -29.86
C GLN A 23 29.15 -12.85 -29.63
N ALA A 24 28.30 -12.47 -28.68
CA ALA A 24 28.02 -11.09 -28.32
C ALA A 24 28.16 -10.89 -26.81
N ALA A 25 28.96 -9.91 -26.41
CA ALA A 25 29.02 -9.47 -25.02
C ALA A 25 27.77 -8.66 -24.67
N LYS A 26 27.18 -8.97 -23.51
CA LYS A 26 26.07 -8.22 -22.93
C LYS A 26 26.43 -7.80 -21.51
N PHE A 27 25.94 -6.63 -21.11
CA PHE A 27 26.18 -6.07 -19.80
C PHE A 27 24.89 -5.96 -19.00
N LEU A 28 24.96 -6.29 -17.71
CA LEU A 28 23.91 -6.02 -16.74
C LEU A 28 24.47 -5.10 -15.67
N TYR A 29 23.93 -3.89 -15.61
CA TYR A 29 24.25 -2.87 -14.63
C TYR A 29 23.27 -2.94 -13.46
N LEU A 30 23.77 -3.25 -12.27
CA LEU A 30 23.03 -3.22 -11.03
C LEU A 30 23.41 -1.97 -10.25
N GLU A 31 22.46 -1.07 -10.06
CA GLU A 31 22.61 0.16 -9.27
C GLU A 31 21.89 0.00 -7.93
N ILE A 32 22.60 0.13 -6.82
CA ILE A 32 22.07 -0.03 -5.45
C ILE A 32 22.06 1.34 -4.76
N MET A 33 21.04 2.15 -5.07
CA MET A 33 20.89 3.55 -4.64
C MET A 33 19.56 3.80 -3.89
N GLY A 34 19.05 2.79 -3.19
CA GLY A 34 17.79 2.84 -2.45
C GLY A 34 16.58 2.97 -3.37
N LYS A 35 15.75 4.02 -3.21
CA LYS A 35 14.58 4.24 -4.08
C LYS A 35 14.94 4.40 -5.57
N HIS A 36 16.16 4.85 -5.84
CA HIS A 36 16.71 5.03 -7.19
C HIS A 36 17.44 3.78 -7.73
N SER A 37 17.47 2.66 -6.98
CA SER A 37 18.07 1.42 -7.48
C SER A 37 17.41 0.98 -8.78
N ASN A 38 18.22 0.46 -9.70
CA ASN A 38 17.79 0.01 -11.01
C ASN A 38 18.61 -1.21 -11.46
N LEU A 39 18.05 -1.95 -12.42
CA LEU A 39 18.72 -3.03 -13.11
C LEU A 39 18.58 -2.78 -14.61
N ILE A 40 19.70 -2.58 -15.29
CA ILE A 40 19.75 -2.09 -16.67
C ILE A 40 20.55 -3.09 -17.50
N PHE A 41 19.95 -3.56 -18.59
CA PHE A 41 20.56 -4.48 -19.53
C PHE A 41 21.01 -3.71 -20.78
N ALA A 42 22.24 -3.93 -21.20
CA ALA A 42 22.86 -3.21 -22.31
C ALA A 42 23.67 -4.15 -23.21
N ASP A 43 23.93 -3.72 -24.43
CA ASP A 43 24.83 -4.40 -25.36
C ASP A 43 26.31 -4.03 -25.12
N ARG A 44 27.19 -4.55 -25.98
CA ARG A 44 28.64 -4.32 -25.93
C ARG A 44 29.06 -2.85 -26.12
N GLU A 45 28.19 -2.02 -26.68
CA GLU A 45 28.44 -0.58 -26.93
C GLU A 45 27.84 0.29 -25.82
N ASP A 46 27.38 -0.36 -24.74
CA ASP A 46 26.63 0.23 -23.63
C ASP A 46 25.28 0.80 -24.04
N ILE A 47 24.71 0.37 -25.17
CA ILE A 47 23.37 0.77 -25.56
C ILE A 47 22.37 -0.01 -24.72
N ILE A 48 21.49 0.71 -24.03
CA ILE A 48 20.47 0.13 -23.15
C ILE A 48 19.49 -0.63 -24.02
N LEU A 49 19.37 -1.93 -23.76
CA LEU A 49 18.38 -2.81 -24.38
C LEU A 49 17.08 -2.83 -23.56
N GLY A 50 17.19 -2.65 -22.24
CA GLY A 50 16.05 -2.57 -21.34
C GLY A 50 16.45 -2.22 -19.91
N ALA A 51 15.49 -1.76 -19.11
CA ALA A 51 15.71 -1.50 -17.68
C ALA A 51 14.45 -1.80 -16.86
N VAL A 52 14.62 -2.19 -15.59
CA VAL A 52 13.50 -2.42 -14.68
C VAL A 52 12.71 -1.14 -14.42
N LYS A 53 13.42 -0.01 -14.30
CA LYS A 53 12.83 1.32 -14.19
C LYS A 53 13.29 2.18 -15.37
N HIS A 54 12.33 2.63 -16.16
CA HIS A 54 12.58 3.65 -17.18
C HIS A 54 12.59 5.03 -16.53
N VAL A 55 13.62 5.82 -16.84
CA VAL A 55 13.78 7.18 -16.32
C VAL A 55 13.82 8.13 -17.51
N ASN A 56 12.76 8.89 -17.69
CA ASN A 56 12.68 9.90 -18.76
C ASN A 56 13.13 11.29 -18.27
N GLU A 57 13.19 12.25 -19.20
CA GLU A 57 13.61 13.62 -18.91
C GLU A 57 12.73 14.33 -17.86
N LEU A 58 11.43 14.01 -17.82
CA LEU A 58 10.49 14.56 -16.83
C LEU A 58 10.80 14.06 -15.41
N GLN A 59 11.30 12.83 -15.27
CA GLN A 59 11.66 12.22 -14.00
C GLN A 59 13.07 12.60 -13.54
N SER A 60 14.00 12.79 -14.47
CA SER A 60 15.37 13.18 -14.19
C SER A 60 15.95 13.97 -15.35
N ARG A 61 16.31 15.22 -15.08
CA ARG A 61 17.08 16.06 -16.01
C ARG A 61 18.57 15.72 -16.01
N VAL A 62 19.03 14.95 -15.03
CA VAL A 62 20.45 14.64 -14.83
C VAL A 62 20.90 13.49 -15.71
N ARG A 63 20.04 12.46 -15.81
CA ARG A 63 20.35 11.21 -16.51
C ARG A 63 19.06 10.50 -16.90
N GLN A 64 18.99 10.11 -18.16
CA GLN A 64 17.92 9.28 -18.71
C GLN A 64 18.34 7.81 -18.74
N VAL A 65 17.37 6.92 -18.58
CA VAL A 65 17.55 5.46 -18.68
C VAL A 65 16.40 4.92 -19.51
N LEU A 66 16.62 4.80 -20.81
CA LEU A 66 15.64 4.36 -21.81
C LEU A 66 16.28 3.41 -22.82
N PRO A 67 15.53 2.44 -23.39
CA PRO A 67 16.03 1.61 -24.47
C PRO A 67 16.49 2.44 -25.68
N GLY A 68 17.62 2.04 -26.28
CA GLY A 68 18.26 2.73 -27.40
C GLY A 68 19.24 3.84 -27.00
N GLU A 69 19.19 4.30 -25.74
CA GLU A 69 20.13 5.29 -25.22
C GLU A 69 21.41 4.64 -24.71
N LYS A 70 22.53 5.37 -24.76
CA LYS A 70 23.78 4.91 -24.17
C LYS A 70 23.74 5.01 -22.64
N TYR A 71 24.11 3.93 -21.97
CA TYR A 71 24.26 3.89 -20.53
C TYR A 71 25.36 4.87 -20.10
N THR A 72 25.00 5.69 -19.12
CA THR A 72 25.91 6.57 -18.39
C THR A 72 25.89 6.17 -16.91
N PHE A 73 26.93 6.47 -16.14
CA PHE A 73 26.91 6.20 -14.70
C PHE A 73 26.01 7.22 -13.96
N PRO A 74 25.52 6.88 -12.75
CA PRO A 74 24.97 7.88 -11.83
C PRO A 74 25.93 9.08 -11.66
N PRO A 75 25.41 10.29 -11.42
CA PRO A 75 26.25 11.49 -11.27
C PRO A 75 27.25 11.29 -10.12
N SER A 76 28.52 11.59 -10.39
CA SER A 76 29.59 11.51 -9.39
C SER A 76 29.32 12.46 -8.22
N GLN A 77 29.64 12.00 -7.01
CA GLN A 77 29.59 12.84 -5.81
C GLN A 77 30.89 13.62 -5.55
N HIS A 78 31.88 13.51 -6.45
CA HIS A 78 33.20 14.14 -6.33
C HIS A 78 33.92 13.85 -4.99
N LYS A 79 33.67 12.67 -4.41
CA LYS A 79 34.34 12.19 -3.20
C LYS A 79 35.71 11.63 -3.56
N LYS A 80 36.63 11.64 -2.59
CA LYS A 80 37.95 11.01 -2.73
C LYS A 80 37.85 9.51 -2.51
N ASP A 81 38.59 8.75 -3.32
CA ASP A 81 38.73 7.31 -3.14
C ASP A 81 39.69 7.02 -1.96
N PRO A 82 39.22 6.37 -0.87
CA PRO A 82 40.07 6.02 0.27
C PRO A 82 41.25 5.11 -0.09
N ARG A 83 41.19 4.37 -1.21
CA ARG A 83 42.27 3.47 -1.64
C ARG A 83 43.50 4.19 -2.17
N THR A 84 43.35 5.45 -2.57
CA THR A 84 44.42 6.30 -3.11
C THR A 84 44.68 7.54 -2.26
N LEU A 85 44.00 7.67 -1.12
CA LEU A 85 44.16 8.78 -0.19
C LEU A 85 45.52 8.68 0.52
N SER A 86 46.16 9.79 0.87
CA SER A 86 47.33 9.80 1.76
C SER A 86 46.97 10.21 3.21
N ALA A 87 47.93 10.05 4.13
CA ALA A 87 47.77 10.55 5.51
C ALA A 87 47.57 12.07 5.54
N GLU A 88 48.34 12.80 4.74
CA GLU A 88 48.27 14.26 4.61
C GLU A 88 46.94 14.70 4.02
N ASP A 89 46.41 13.95 3.05
CA ASP A 89 45.09 14.21 2.49
C ASP A 89 43.99 14.11 3.54
N LEU A 90 44.01 13.07 4.39
CA LEU A 90 43.04 12.93 5.47
C LEU A 90 43.17 14.08 6.48
N ALA A 91 44.40 14.41 6.88
CA ALA A 91 44.67 15.53 7.77
C ALA A 91 44.15 16.86 7.20
N LEU A 92 44.32 17.10 5.90
CA LEU A 92 43.77 18.28 5.23
C LEU A 92 42.24 18.26 5.17
N ILE A 93 41.61 17.11 4.95
CA ILE A 93 40.14 16.98 4.95
C ILE A 93 39.57 17.35 6.33
N ILE A 94 40.15 16.81 7.40
CA ILE A 94 39.70 17.07 8.77
C ILE A 94 40.03 18.52 9.16
N GLY A 95 41.28 18.97 8.95
CA GLY A 95 41.74 20.30 9.36
C GLY A 95 41.11 21.47 8.60
N ARG A 96 40.56 21.25 7.40
CA ARG A 96 39.77 22.27 6.66
C ARG A 96 38.28 22.25 6.96
N SER A 97 37.81 21.26 7.72
CA SER A 97 36.40 21.17 8.12
C SER A 97 36.13 22.08 9.31
N ASP A 98 34.84 22.39 9.53
CA ASP A 98 34.40 23.10 10.73
C ASP A 98 34.78 22.28 11.98
N PRO A 99 35.53 22.85 12.95
CA PRO A 99 35.93 22.17 14.17
C PRO A 99 34.78 21.57 14.97
N ALA A 100 33.58 22.18 14.92
CA ALA A 100 32.39 21.70 15.62
C ALA A 100 31.73 20.51 14.91
N LYS A 101 32.12 20.21 13.67
CA LYS A 101 31.50 19.14 12.89
C LYS A 101 31.99 17.77 13.33
N LYS A 102 31.06 16.81 13.39
CA LYS A 102 31.36 15.42 13.74
C LYS A 102 32.24 14.77 12.68
N VAL A 103 33.26 14.04 13.11
CA VAL A 103 34.21 13.38 12.22
C VAL A 103 33.51 12.37 11.30
N ARG A 104 32.52 11.63 11.80
CA ARG A 104 31.66 10.75 10.99
C ARG A 104 31.11 11.46 9.75
N GLU A 105 30.56 12.65 9.93
CA GLU A 105 29.93 13.40 8.84
C GLU A 105 30.95 13.91 7.82
N ILE A 106 32.17 14.20 8.26
CA ILE A 106 33.28 14.57 7.40
C ILE A 106 33.68 13.38 6.54
N LEU A 107 33.90 12.20 7.15
CA LEU A 107 34.26 10.97 6.44
C LEU A 107 33.22 10.61 5.38
N VAL A 108 31.93 10.55 5.75
CA VAL A 108 30.83 10.22 4.82
C VAL A 108 30.69 11.24 3.69
N LYS A 109 30.95 12.53 3.97
CA LYS A 109 30.85 13.59 2.97
C LYS A 109 32.00 13.54 1.96
N HIS A 110 33.22 13.26 2.41
CA HIS A 110 34.42 13.45 1.61
C HIS A 110 35.01 12.16 1.03
N LEU A 111 34.71 10.99 1.60
CA LEU A 111 35.27 9.70 1.17
C LEU A 111 34.21 8.82 0.50
N ASP A 112 34.59 8.22 -0.62
CA ASP A 112 33.74 7.28 -1.36
C ASP A 112 33.61 5.93 -0.64
N GLY A 113 32.48 5.25 -0.80
CA GLY A 113 32.22 3.94 -0.19
C GLY A 113 32.04 3.92 1.34
N ILE A 114 32.22 5.04 2.05
CA ILE A 114 32.07 5.11 3.51
C ILE A 114 30.60 5.42 3.89
N SER A 115 29.95 4.47 4.55
CA SER A 115 28.62 4.65 5.17
C SER A 115 28.74 5.23 6.59
N PRO A 116 27.66 5.81 7.15
CA PRO A 116 27.64 6.24 8.55
C PRO A 116 28.03 5.13 9.53
N LEU A 117 27.51 3.91 9.33
CA LEU A 117 27.81 2.73 10.14
C LEU A 117 29.31 2.36 10.09
N LEU A 118 29.90 2.37 8.90
CA LEU A 118 31.32 2.07 8.72
C LEU A 118 32.20 3.16 9.33
N ALA A 119 31.81 4.43 9.20
CA ALA A 119 32.51 5.56 9.83
C ALA A 119 32.48 5.45 11.37
N ASP A 120 31.33 5.10 11.96
CA ASP A 120 31.21 4.90 13.40
C ASP A 120 32.07 3.73 13.89
N GLU A 121 32.14 2.64 13.12
CA GLU A 121 33.02 1.51 13.42
C GLU A 121 34.50 1.89 13.35
N LEU A 122 34.92 2.67 12.34
CA LEU A 122 36.30 3.15 12.23
C LEU A 122 36.69 4.08 13.38
N LEU A 123 35.79 4.96 13.80
CA LEU A 123 36.00 5.85 14.95
C LEU A 123 36.13 5.04 16.24
N PHE A 124 35.24 4.06 16.43
CA PHE A 124 35.26 3.20 17.60
C PHE A 124 36.55 2.36 17.70
N ARG A 125 36.97 1.72 16.60
CA ARG A 125 38.23 0.96 16.53
C ARG A 125 39.46 1.87 16.73
N SER A 126 39.36 3.16 16.40
CA SER A 126 40.41 4.15 16.66
C SER A 126 40.45 4.64 18.12
N GLY A 127 39.51 4.19 18.96
CA GLY A 127 39.38 4.59 20.37
C GLY A 127 38.61 5.89 20.58
N PHE A 128 37.83 6.35 19.60
CA PHE A 128 37.04 7.57 19.70
C PHE A 128 35.55 7.30 19.90
N ALA A 129 34.87 8.24 20.55
CA ALA A 129 33.41 8.26 20.54
C ALA A 129 32.89 8.54 19.12
N THR A 130 31.80 7.91 18.73
CA THR A 130 31.14 8.10 17.41
C THR A 130 30.69 9.54 17.16
N ALA A 131 30.56 10.33 18.23
CA ALA A 131 30.17 11.74 18.19
C ALA A 131 31.35 12.74 18.27
N ILE A 132 32.61 12.28 18.21
CA ILE A 132 33.80 13.15 18.30
C ILE A 132 33.77 14.27 17.24
N ALA A 133 34.12 15.49 17.64
CA ALA A 133 34.20 16.64 16.75
C ALA A 133 35.61 16.74 16.12
N ALA A 134 35.70 17.38 14.95
CA ALA A 134 36.96 17.53 14.24
C ALA A 134 38.01 18.31 15.04
N GLY A 135 37.58 19.32 15.82
CA GLY A 135 38.46 20.11 16.68
C GLY A 135 39.06 19.35 17.85
N ASP A 136 38.50 18.19 18.21
CA ASP A 136 38.96 17.36 19.32
C ASP A 136 40.03 16.34 18.91
N LEU A 137 40.32 16.22 17.60
CA LEU A 137 41.37 15.35 17.09
C LEU A 137 42.72 16.07 17.07
N SER A 138 43.71 15.51 17.76
CA SER A 138 45.11 15.89 17.54
C SER A 138 45.67 15.33 16.22
N GLU A 139 46.85 15.78 15.83
CA GLU A 139 47.58 15.19 14.68
C GLU A 139 47.83 13.69 14.87
N SER A 140 48.18 13.29 16.10
CA SER A 140 48.39 11.87 16.45
C SER A 140 47.10 11.06 16.35
N ASP A 141 45.96 11.65 16.69
CA ASP A 141 44.65 11.02 16.60
C ASP A 141 44.22 10.82 15.15
N THR A 142 44.50 11.83 14.32
CA THR A 142 44.27 11.76 12.87
C THR A 142 45.13 10.67 12.21
N ALA A 143 46.38 10.51 12.65
CA ALA A 143 47.25 9.44 12.18
C ALA A 143 46.74 8.04 12.56
N ARG A 144 46.15 7.87 13.76
CA ARG A 144 45.52 6.59 14.15
C ARG A 144 44.31 6.27 13.29
N LEU A 145 43.43 7.26 13.04
CA LEU A 145 42.28 7.08 12.15
C LEU A 145 42.72 6.75 10.71
N TRP A 146 43.78 7.40 10.23
CA TRP A 146 44.38 7.09 8.93
C TRP A 146 44.86 5.63 8.85
N ALA A 147 45.53 5.12 9.87
CA ALA A 147 46.03 3.74 9.87
C ALA A 147 44.89 2.71 9.64
N LEU A 148 43.73 2.91 10.25
CA LEU A 148 42.56 2.05 10.02
C LEU A 148 41.93 2.23 8.64
N LEU A 149 41.90 3.45 8.11
CA LEU A 149 41.43 3.70 6.74
C LEU A 149 42.37 3.06 5.71
N ALA A 150 43.67 3.09 5.94
CA ALA A 150 44.66 2.40 5.12
C ALA A 150 44.48 0.88 5.19
N GLU A 151 44.26 0.32 6.39
CA GLU A 151 43.96 -1.10 6.55
C GLU A 151 42.67 -1.50 5.81
N LEU A 152 41.63 -0.68 5.88
CA LEU A 152 40.38 -0.88 5.14
C LEU A 152 40.65 -0.89 3.62
N ALA A 153 41.45 0.06 3.12
CA ALA A 153 41.86 0.09 1.72
C ALA A 153 42.64 -1.17 1.32
N ASP A 154 43.47 -1.71 2.20
CA ASP A 154 44.21 -2.95 1.98
C ASP A 154 43.26 -4.16 1.90
N LYS A 155 42.24 -4.22 2.77
CA LYS A 155 41.19 -5.26 2.73
C LYS A 155 40.42 -5.27 1.41
N THR A 156 40.26 -4.12 0.74
CA THR A 156 39.66 -4.08 -0.62
C THR A 156 40.49 -4.83 -1.66
N ARG A 157 41.81 -4.94 -1.45
CA ARG A 157 42.73 -5.64 -2.37
C ARG A 157 42.90 -7.11 -2.01
N THR A 158 42.94 -7.43 -0.72
CA THR A 158 43.15 -8.81 -0.25
C THR A 158 41.87 -9.63 -0.18
N GLY A 159 40.70 -8.97 -0.07
CA GLY A 159 39.41 -9.63 0.15
C GLY A 159 39.21 -10.19 1.56
N LEU A 160 40.15 -9.92 2.48
CA LEU A 160 40.12 -10.40 3.87
C LEU A 160 39.23 -9.50 4.74
N TRP A 161 37.94 -9.56 4.45
CA TRP A 161 36.89 -8.86 5.18
C TRP A 161 36.50 -9.60 6.46
N GLU A 162 36.30 -8.84 7.54
CA GLU A 162 35.78 -9.32 8.82
C GLU A 162 34.31 -8.91 8.91
N SER A 163 33.45 -9.48 8.06
CA SER A 163 32.04 -9.09 8.03
C SER A 163 31.28 -9.58 9.26
N GLY A 164 30.22 -8.87 9.60
CA GLY A 164 29.37 -9.24 10.72
C GLY A 164 28.08 -8.45 10.77
N ALA A 165 27.24 -8.81 11.74
CA ALA A 165 25.95 -8.19 11.98
C ALA A 165 25.71 -7.94 13.47
N ALA A 166 24.97 -6.87 13.76
CA ALA A 166 24.41 -6.59 15.06
C ALA A 166 22.96 -7.09 15.13
N PHE A 167 22.57 -7.66 16.26
CA PHE A 167 21.29 -8.29 16.50
C PHE A 167 20.61 -7.72 17.72
N ASP A 168 19.28 -7.54 17.67
CA ASP A 168 18.47 -7.21 18.84
C ASP A 168 18.26 -8.44 19.76
N GLU A 169 17.58 -8.25 20.90
CA GLU A 169 17.27 -9.33 21.85
C GLU A 169 16.39 -10.43 21.26
N SER A 170 15.62 -10.11 20.23
CA SER A 170 14.77 -11.07 19.53
C SER A 170 15.56 -11.86 18.47
N GLY A 171 16.86 -11.58 18.31
CA GLY A 171 17.75 -12.23 17.37
C GLY A 171 17.60 -11.71 15.94
N PHE A 172 17.05 -10.51 15.74
CA PHE A 172 16.94 -9.89 14.41
C PHE A 172 18.14 -9.04 14.07
N VAL A 173 18.61 -9.11 12.82
CA VAL A 173 19.67 -8.24 12.32
C VAL A 173 19.18 -6.78 12.31
N ILE A 174 19.83 -5.93 13.10
CA ILE A 174 19.60 -4.49 13.15
C ILE A 174 20.42 -3.82 12.04
N GLU A 175 21.72 -4.14 12.00
CA GLU A 175 22.70 -3.57 11.08
C GLU A 175 23.73 -4.64 10.69
N PHE A 176 24.30 -4.54 9.50
CA PHE A 176 25.39 -5.40 9.06
C PHE A 176 26.38 -4.63 8.18
N SER A 177 27.61 -5.11 8.12
CA SER A 177 28.67 -4.43 7.38
C SER A 177 29.79 -5.39 6.94
N CYS A 178 30.63 -4.93 6.03
CA CYS A 178 31.86 -5.62 5.61
C CYS A 178 32.94 -5.62 6.70
N LEU A 179 32.78 -4.77 7.72
CA LEU A 179 33.47 -4.85 9.00
C LEU A 179 32.44 -5.05 10.11
N THR A 180 32.66 -6.03 10.98
CA THR A 180 31.79 -6.34 12.11
C THR A 180 31.55 -5.07 12.94
N PRO A 181 30.29 -4.64 13.13
CA PRO A 181 29.96 -3.37 13.78
C PRO A 181 30.08 -3.49 15.31
N THR A 182 31.29 -3.66 15.80
CA THR A 182 31.59 -3.89 17.23
C THR A 182 31.17 -2.72 18.12
N HIS A 183 31.12 -1.50 17.59
CA HIS A 183 30.65 -0.33 18.35
C HIS A 183 29.20 -0.47 18.86
N LEU A 184 28.38 -1.32 18.22
CA LEU A 184 27.00 -1.58 18.64
C LEU A 184 26.89 -2.58 19.80
N ALA A 185 27.94 -3.34 20.11
CA ALA A 185 27.92 -4.32 21.20
C ALA A 185 27.83 -3.66 22.59
N ASN A 186 28.16 -2.37 22.69
CA ASN A 186 28.05 -1.59 23.93
C ASN A 186 26.63 -1.08 24.19
N GLY A 187 25.68 -1.30 23.28
CA GLY A 187 24.27 -1.01 23.49
C GLY A 187 23.65 -1.98 24.50
N GLN A 188 22.80 -1.47 25.40
CA GLN A 188 21.87 -2.36 26.09
C GLN A 188 21.07 -3.11 25.01
N ASN A 189 20.94 -4.43 25.15
CA ASN A 189 20.02 -5.23 24.34
C ASN A 189 20.46 -5.50 22.89
N THR A 190 21.77 -5.36 22.59
CA THR A 190 22.34 -5.68 21.27
C THR A 190 23.47 -6.71 21.40
N THR A 191 23.52 -7.69 20.49
CA THR A 191 24.65 -8.62 20.36
C THR A 191 25.29 -8.45 18.99
N VAL A 192 26.61 -8.68 18.88
CA VAL A 192 27.33 -8.56 17.60
C VAL A 192 28.01 -9.88 17.31
N ARG A 193 27.90 -10.35 16.06
CA ARG A 193 28.49 -11.62 15.61
C ARG A 193 29.19 -11.44 14.28
N GLU A 194 30.34 -12.08 14.15
CA GLU A 194 31.02 -12.26 12.87
C GLU A 194 30.28 -13.30 12.05
N LEU A 195 29.98 -12.95 10.79
CA LEU A 195 29.20 -13.77 9.87
C LEU A 195 29.63 -13.44 8.43
N PRO A 196 29.61 -14.41 7.51
CA PRO A 196 29.81 -14.13 6.10
C PRO A 196 28.80 -13.10 5.59
N LEU A 197 29.26 -12.13 4.80
CA LEU A 197 28.41 -11.02 4.34
C LEU A 197 27.13 -11.50 3.62
N ASN A 198 27.20 -12.57 2.84
CA ASN A 198 26.04 -13.17 2.19
C ASN A 198 24.99 -13.67 3.19
N GLN A 199 25.43 -14.21 4.33
CA GLN A 199 24.54 -14.64 5.41
C GLN A 199 23.92 -13.44 6.11
N CYS A 200 24.69 -12.38 6.38
CA CYS A 200 24.15 -11.13 6.93
C CYS A 200 23.01 -10.57 6.05
N VAL A 201 23.22 -10.55 4.73
CA VAL A 201 22.21 -10.10 3.76
C VAL A 201 20.98 -11.01 3.77
N ALA A 202 21.16 -12.33 3.74
CA ALA A 202 20.04 -13.27 3.79
C ALA A 202 19.20 -13.08 5.07
N GLU A 203 19.85 -13.12 6.24
CA GLU A 203 19.16 -12.98 7.54
C GLU A 203 18.46 -11.62 7.71
N SER A 204 19.08 -10.55 7.20
CA SER A 204 18.48 -9.21 7.24
C SER A 204 17.23 -9.11 6.36
N PHE A 205 17.28 -9.62 5.12
CA PHE A 205 16.21 -9.41 4.15
C PHE A 205 15.13 -10.49 4.11
N GLU A 206 15.38 -11.70 4.63
CA GLU A 206 14.38 -12.79 4.64
C GLU A 206 13.10 -12.40 5.41
N LYS A 207 13.25 -11.85 6.62
CA LYS A 207 12.09 -11.42 7.41
C LYS A 207 11.57 -10.04 7.00
N THR A 208 12.40 -9.11 6.54
CA THR A 208 11.91 -7.85 5.95
C THR A 208 11.06 -8.12 4.71
N ALA A 209 11.46 -9.06 3.86
CA ALA A 209 10.66 -9.48 2.71
C ALA A 209 9.36 -10.17 3.14
N ALA A 210 9.41 -11.04 4.14
CA ALA A 210 8.21 -11.69 4.70
C ALA A 210 7.24 -10.67 5.32
N ASN A 211 7.74 -9.73 6.13
CA ASN A 211 6.97 -8.68 6.79
C ASN A 211 6.41 -7.66 5.79
N ASN A 212 7.19 -7.25 4.79
CA ASN A 212 6.70 -6.36 3.73
C ASN A 212 5.64 -7.05 2.89
N ARG A 213 5.82 -8.33 2.56
CA ARG A 213 4.82 -9.12 1.84
C ARG A 213 3.54 -9.24 2.66
N LEU A 214 3.66 -9.55 3.95
CA LEU A 214 2.54 -9.61 4.89
C LEU A 214 1.79 -8.28 4.95
N ALA A 215 2.51 -7.17 5.13
CA ALA A 215 1.94 -5.83 5.21
C ALA A 215 1.19 -5.44 3.92
N VAL A 216 1.79 -5.71 2.74
CA VAL A 216 1.16 -5.43 1.45
C VAL A 216 -0.09 -6.29 1.23
N LEU A 217 -0.05 -7.58 1.58
CA LEU A 217 -1.21 -8.46 1.47
C LEU A 217 -2.34 -8.03 2.41
N LYS A 218 -2.02 -7.77 3.68
CA LYS A 218 -2.96 -7.22 4.66
C LYS A 218 -3.62 -5.94 4.16
N GLN A 219 -2.84 -4.96 3.73
CA GLN A 219 -3.37 -3.68 3.27
C GLN A 219 -4.36 -3.83 2.12
N ASN A 220 -4.06 -4.71 1.16
CA ASN A 220 -4.96 -5.00 0.04
C ASN A 220 -6.26 -5.69 0.47
N LEU A 221 -6.17 -6.63 1.42
CA LEU A 221 -7.34 -7.34 1.96
C LEU A 221 -8.20 -6.43 2.82
N PHE A 222 -7.61 -5.64 3.73
CA PHE A 222 -8.32 -4.61 4.49
C PHE A 222 -9.11 -3.67 3.59
N ARG A 223 -8.50 -3.19 2.50
CA ARG A 223 -9.20 -2.34 1.52
C ARG A 223 -10.39 -3.06 0.89
N THR A 224 -10.24 -4.35 0.57
CA THR A 224 -11.30 -5.16 -0.06
C THR A 224 -12.47 -5.39 0.91
N VAL A 225 -12.17 -5.79 2.15
CA VAL A 225 -13.15 -6.01 3.22
C VAL A 225 -13.84 -4.71 3.59
N ALA A 226 -13.12 -3.61 3.78
CA ALA A 226 -13.70 -2.30 4.08
C ALA A 226 -14.67 -1.81 2.99
N GLN A 227 -14.33 -2.02 1.71
CA GLN A 227 -15.24 -1.69 0.61
C GLN A 227 -16.49 -2.58 0.60
N ALA A 228 -16.37 -3.86 0.92
CA ALA A 228 -17.51 -4.77 1.04
C ALA A 228 -18.42 -4.37 2.22
N LEU A 229 -17.82 -4.07 3.37
CA LEU A 229 -18.51 -3.67 4.59
C LEU A 229 -19.27 -2.35 4.38
N ALA A 230 -18.63 -1.34 3.77
CA ALA A 230 -19.29 -0.08 3.44
C ALA A 230 -20.51 -0.28 2.51
N ARG A 231 -20.40 -1.18 1.52
CA ARG A 231 -21.53 -1.53 0.65
C ARG A 231 -22.66 -2.23 1.40
N ALA A 232 -22.33 -3.14 2.32
CA ALA A 232 -23.31 -3.87 3.13
C ALA A 232 -24.03 -2.92 4.12
N GLN A 233 -23.29 -2.05 4.81
CA GLN A 233 -23.85 -1.03 5.71
C GLN A 233 -24.75 -0.05 4.97
N HIS A 234 -24.39 0.37 3.75
CA HIS A 234 -25.26 1.21 2.93
C HIS A 234 -26.59 0.51 2.58
N ARG A 235 -26.55 -0.80 2.24
CA ARG A 235 -27.77 -1.59 2.00
C ARG A 235 -28.61 -1.74 3.28
N GLN A 236 -27.97 -2.03 4.41
CA GLN A 236 -28.63 -2.14 5.71
C GLN A 236 -29.40 -0.85 6.04
N LYS A 237 -28.74 0.30 5.93
CA LYS A 237 -29.36 1.61 6.17
C LYS A 237 -30.56 1.85 5.26
N ALA A 238 -30.44 1.57 3.97
CA ALA A 238 -31.56 1.73 3.02
C ALA A 238 -32.77 0.84 3.38
N HIS A 239 -32.55 -0.39 3.86
CA HIS A 239 -33.63 -1.27 4.30
C HIS A 239 -34.25 -0.83 5.64
N GLN A 240 -33.43 -0.35 6.59
CA GLN A 240 -33.92 0.24 7.84
C GLN A 240 -34.81 1.47 7.58
N GLU A 241 -34.38 2.37 6.70
CA GLU A 241 -35.17 3.54 6.30
C GLU A 241 -36.49 3.13 5.62
N ALA A 242 -36.47 2.10 4.76
CA ALA A 242 -37.67 1.57 4.13
C ALA A 242 -38.66 0.96 5.14
N ILE A 243 -38.14 0.31 6.19
CA ILE A 243 -38.95 -0.24 7.30
C ILE A 243 -39.54 0.89 8.15
N ALA A 244 -38.73 1.85 8.58
CA ALA A 244 -39.20 3.00 9.36
C ALA A 244 -40.23 3.86 8.61
N ALA A 245 -40.08 4.03 7.29
CA ALA A 245 -41.07 4.70 6.46
C ALA A 245 -42.42 3.97 6.41
N ALA A 246 -42.42 2.65 6.65
CA ALA A 246 -43.62 1.85 6.65
C ALA A 246 -44.41 1.90 7.97
N ASP A 247 -43.84 2.42 9.07
CA ASP A 247 -44.60 2.66 10.31
C ASP A 247 -45.77 3.65 10.09
N LYS A 248 -45.61 4.55 9.12
CA LYS A 248 -46.67 5.47 8.68
C LYS A 248 -47.68 4.82 7.72
N ALA A 249 -47.51 3.55 7.37
CA ALA A 249 -48.35 2.88 6.38
C ALA A 249 -49.75 2.54 6.90
N ASP A 250 -49.90 2.36 8.22
CA ASP A 250 -51.21 2.11 8.85
C ASP A 250 -52.17 3.28 8.64
N GLN A 251 -51.66 4.51 8.45
CA GLN A 251 -52.46 5.67 8.08
C GLN A 251 -53.24 5.43 6.76
N TRP A 252 -52.64 4.75 5.78
CA TRP A 252 -53.34 4.41 4.53
C TRP A 252 -54.45 3.38 4.74
N ARG A 253 -54.28 2.46 5.70
CA ARG A 253 -55.35 1.53 6.07
C ARG A 253 -56.50 2.28 6.75
N ILE A 254 -56.17 3.14 7.72
CA ILE A 254 -57.14 3.99 8.44
C ILE A 254 -57.92 4.85 7.44
N TYR A 255 -57.25 5.49 6.47
CA TYR A 255 -57.92 6.23 5.41
C TYR A 255 -58.87 5.37 4.57
N GLY A 256 -58.46 4.16 4.19
CA GLY A 256 -59.32 3.22 3.47
C GLY A 256 -60.57 2.83 4.27
N ASP A 257 -60.42 2.52 5.55
CA ASP A 257 -61.51 2.12 6.44
C ASP A 257 -62.50 3.28 6.70
N LEU A 258 -61.99 4.47 7.02
CA LEU A 258 -62.80 5.68 7.24
C LEU A 258 -63.62 6.05 6.00
N LEU A 259 -63.00 6.03 4.81
CA LEU A 259 -63.72 6.31 3.56
C LEU A 259 -64.82 5.28 3.26
N LEU A 260 -64.59 4.01 3.58
CA LEU A 260 -65.60 2.97 3.40
C LEU A 260 -66.79 3.19 4.35
N SER A 261 -66.54 3.64 5.59
CA SER A 261 -67.60 3.91 6.58
C SER A 261 -68.60 4.98 6.10
N CYS A 262 -68.15 5.93 5.28
CA CYS A 262 -68.99 7.01 4.74
C CYS A 262 -69.67 6.65 3.41
N SER A 263 -69.22 5.59 2.73
CA SER A 263 -69.72 5.19 1.42
C SER A 263 -71.14 4.58 1.43
N GLY A 264 -71.65 4.20 2.62
CA GLY A 264 -72.95 3.54 2.79
C GLY A 264 -74.02 4.34 3.56
N ALA A 265 -73.72 5.56 4.02
CA ALA A 265 -74.65 6.35 4.83
C ALA A 265 -75.80 6.93 3.98
N LYS A 266 -76.95 6.25 3.98
CA LYS A 266 -78.23 6.79 3.49
C LYS A 266 -78.89 7.63 4.59
N GLY A 267 -78.55 8.91 4.66
CA GLY A 267 -79.23 9.88 5.51
C GLY A 267 -78.54 11.23 5.48
N ASP A 268 -79.32 12.29 5.25
CA ASP A 268 -79.16 13.77 5.36
C ASP A 268 -77.82 14.47 5.07
N ALA A 269 -76.68 13.78 5.03
CA ALA A 269 -75.42 14.23 4.42
C ALA A 269 -75.40 13.99 2.88
N ALA A 270 -76.59 13.89 2.28
CA ALA A 270 -76.81 13.53 0.88
C ALA A 270 -76.49 14.65 -0.12
N GLU A 271 -76.06 15.83 0.32
CA GLU A 271 -75.53 16.86 -0.58
C GLU A 271 -74.06 16.64 -0.95
N ALA A 272 -73.33 15.79 -0.23
CA ALA A 272 -71.94 15.41 -0.55
C ALA A 272 -71.79 13.95 -1.05
N GLY A 273 -72.79 13.11 -0.81
CA GLY A 273 -72.65 11.64 -0.82
C GLY A 273 -73.05 10.88 -2.07
N SER A 274 -73.44 11.53 -3.17
CA SER A 274 -73.87 10.83 -4.38
C SER A 274 -73.20 11.41 -5.62
N HIS A 275 -72.12 10.76 -6.07
CA HIS A 275 -71.41 10.94 -7.35
C HIS A 275 -70.32 12.02 -7.48
N GLY A 276 -69.80 12.59 -6.38
CA GLY A 276 -68.84 13.70 -6.43
C GLY A 276 -67.42 13.37 -6.93
N LYS A 277 -67.23 13.14 -8.23
CA LYS A 277 -65.94 13.45 -8.87
C LYS A 277 -65.70 14.95 -8.71
N GLY A 278 -64.57 15.36 -8.13
CA GLY A 278 -64.22 16.78 -7.95
C GLY A 278 -63.75 17.19 -6.55
N GLN A 279 -64.01 16.41 -5.49
CA GLN A 279 -63.51 16.73 -4.15
C GLN A 279 -62.06 16.27 -3.97
N SER A 280 -61.22 17.15 -3.40
CA SER A 280 -59.79 16.89 -3.17
C SER A 280 -59.45 16.49 -1.73
N VAL A 281 -60.36 16.69 -0.78
CA VAL A 281 -60.19 16.37 0.65
C VAL A 281 -61.57 16.06 1.25
N VAL A 282 -61.64 15.11 2.19
CA VAL A 282 -62.79 14.88 3.07
C VAL A 282 -62.35 14.81 4.52
N THR A 283 -63.09 15.46 5.42
CA THR A 283 -62.81 15.44 6.87
C THR A 283 -63.74 14.44 7.54
N LEU A 284 -63.19 13.46 8.25
CA LEU A 284 -63.94 12.39 8.90
C LEU A 284 -63.49 12.24 10.36
N ILE A 285 -64.38 11.76 11.23
CA ILE A 285 -64.04 11.41 12.62
C ILE A 285 -63.14 10.17 12.60
N ASN A 286 -61.93 10.27 13.15
CA ASN A 286 -61.03 9.13 13.27
C ASN A 286 -61.37 8.31 14.51
N TYR A 287 -62.21 7.28 14.36
CA TYR A 287 -62.56 6.38 15.48
C TYR A 287 -61.42 5.44 15.91
N TYR A 288 -60.24 5.49 15.26
CA TYR A 288 -59.01 4.84 15.75
C TYR A 288 -58.20 5.76 16.68
N ASP A 289 -58.55 7.04 16.77
CA ASP A 289 -57.96 8.01 17.70
C ASP A 289 -58.70 7.94 19.05
N PRO A 290 -58.00 7.80 20.20
CA PRO A 290 -58.64 7.79 21.52
C PRO A 290 -59.51 9.01 21.81
N ASP A 291 -59.16 10.17 21.25
CA ASP A 291 -59.88 11.43 21.41
C ASP A 291 -60.93 11.66 20.31
N CYS A 292 -61.08 10.69 19.39
CA CYS A 292 -61.97 10.76 18.22
C CYS A 292 -61.78 12.05 17.39
N ALA A 293 -60.53 12.51 17.27
CA ALA A 293 -60.21 13.72 16.52
C ALA A 293 -60.62 13.60 15.03
N GLU A 294 -61.00 14.73 14.43
CA GLU A 294 -61.25 14.79 12.99
C GLU A 294 -59.94 14.69 12.19
N ILE A 295 -59.95 13.89 11.13
CA ILE A 295 -58.82 13.71 10.22
C ILE A 295 -59.20 14.12 8.80
N ALA A 296 -58.37 14.96 8.19
CA ALA A 296 -58.49 15.33 6.78
C ALA A 296 -57.84 14.25 5.90
N ILE A 297 -58.64 13.61 5.06
CA ILE A 297 -58.22 12.56 4.14
C ILE A 297 -58.16 13.14 2.72
N PRO A 298 -56.97 13.21 2.10
CA PRO A 298 -56.86 13.62 0.71
C PRO A 298 -57.62 12.66 -0.21
N LEU A 299 -58.23 13.18 -1.27
CA LEU A 299 -58.93 12.41 -2.30
C LEU A 299 -58.35 12.76 -3.66
N ASP A 300 -58.34 11.78 -4.55
CA ASP A 300 -58.10 12.01 -5.97
C ASP A 300 -59.46 12.36 -6.62
N PRO A 301 -59.63 13.59 -7.14
CA PRO A 301 -60.91 14.07 -7.66
C PRO A 301 -61.46 13.26 -8.84
N ALA A 302 -60.61 12.50 -9.52
CA ALA A 302 -61.01 11.65 -10.65
C ALA A 302 -61.74 10.37 -10.22
N PHE A 303 -61.63 9.98 -8.95
CA PHE A 303 -62.14 8.72 -8.39
C PHE A 303 -63.29 8.95 -7.41
N THR A 304 -64.17 7.99 -7.30
CA THR A 304 -65.20 7.92 -6.25
C THR A 304 -64.58 7.66 -4.87
N ILE A 305 -65.35 7.86 -3.79
CA ILE A 305 -64.91 7.56 -2.42
C ILE A 305 -64.47 6.10 -2.28
N ALA A 306 -65.25 5.16 -2.85
CA ALA A 306 -64.92 3.73 -2.81
C ALA A 306 -63.65 3.40 -3.61
N GLU A 307 -63.43 4.03 -4.77
CA GLU A 307 -62.21 3.86 -5.57
C GLU A 307 -60.97 4.46 -4.88
N ASN A 308 -61.13 5.63 -4.23
CA ASN A 308 -60.08 6.23 -3.39
C ASN A 308 -59.72 5.31 -2.20
N ALA A 309 -60.71 4.74 -1.51
CA ALA A 309 -60.49 3.76 -0.45
C ALA A 309 -59.72 2.54 -0.96
N GLN A 310 -60.11 1.97 -2.10
CA GLN A 310 -59.42 0.83 -2.71
C GLN A 310 -57.98 1.18 -3.13
N LYS A 311 -57.72 2.41 -3.60
CA LYS A 311 -56.38 2.92 -3.90
C LYS A 311 -55.51 2.96 -2.64
N TYR A 312 -56.06 3.41 -1.51
CA TYR A 312 -55.37 3.40 -0.22
C TYR A 312 -55.06 1.99 0.29
N PHE A 313 -56.00 1.03 0.17
CA PHE A 313 -55.72 -0.37 0.50
C PHE A 313 -54.66 -1.01 -0.40
N LYS A 314 -54.66 -0.70 -1.71
CA LYS A 314 -53.60 -1.14 -2.65
C LYS A 314 -52.23 -0.59 -2.24
N LYS A 315 -52.16 0.68 -1.82
CA LYS A 315 -50.94 1.31 -1.31
C LYS A 315 -50.44 0.63 -0.03
N TYR A 316 -51.35 0.39 0.91
CA TYR A 316 -51.06 -0.35 2.15
C TYR A 316 -50.51 -1.75 1.88
N THR A 317 -51.18 -2.55 1.04
CA THR A 317 -50.72 -3.91 0.72
C THR A 317 -49.38 -3.93 -0.01
N LYS A 318 -49.11 -2.97 -0.90
CA LYS A 318 -47.80 -2.82 -1.56
C LYS A 318 -46.69 -2.55 -0.54
N ILE A 319 -46.92 -1.63 0.41
CA ILE A 319 -45.95 -1.32 1.47
C ILE A 319 -45.73 -2.55 2.36
N LYS A 320 -46.79 -3.25 2.77
CA LYS A 320 -46.71 -4.46 3.61
C LYS A 320 -45.93 -5.61 2.95
N ARG A 321 -46.06 -5.78 1.63
CA ARG A 321 -45.23 -6.74 0.86
C ARG A 321 -43.77 -6.31 0.79
N GLY A 322 -43.53 -5.01 0.57
CA GLY A 322 -42.19 -4.41 0.58
C GLY A 322 -41.49 -4.58 1.93
N LEU A 323 -42.23 -4.46 3.03
CA LEU A 323 -41.73 -4.68 4.40
C LEU A 323 -41.17 -6.08 4.62
N LYS A 324 -41.91 -7.11 4.23
CA LYS A 324 -41.45 -8.49 4.39
C LYS A 324 -40.15 -8.74 3.63
N PHE A 325 -40.05 -8.19 2.41
CA PHE A 325 -38.83 -8.28 1.61
C PHE A 325 -37.68 -7.47 2.23
N ALA A 326 -37.94 -6.23 2.66
CA ALA A 326 -36.94 -5.37 3.29
C ALA A 326 -36.40 -5.98 4.59
N ALA A 327 -37.25 -6.58 5.42
CA ALA A 327 -36.85 -7.28 6.63
C ALA A 327 -35.93 -8.47 6.34
N GLN A 328 -36.27 -9.29 5.32
CA GLN A 328 -35.41 -10.40 4.89
C GLN A 328 -34.07 -9.94 4.32
N GLN A 329 -34.03 -8.82 3.60
CA GLN A 329 -32.78 -8.25 3.10
C GLN A 329 -31.95 -7.60 4.21
N LEU A 330 -32.61 -6.99 5.21
CA LEU A 330 -31.96 -6.42 6.38
C LEU A 330 -31.23 -7.51 7.17
N GLU A 331 -31.90 -8.62 7.46
CA GLU A 331 -31.31 -9.76 8.17
C GLU A 331 -30.07 -10.31 7.42
N LYS A 332 -30.15 -10.42 6.10
CA LYS A 332 -29.00 -10.82 5.26
C LYS A 332 -27.85 -9.82 5.31
N ALA A 333 -28.16 -8.53 5.26
CA ALA A 333 -27.14 -7.49 5.34
C ALA A 333 -26.46 -7.48 6.72
N GLU A 334 -27.19 -7.74 7.80
CA GLU A 334 -26.65 -7.84 9.16
C GLU A 334 -25.74 -9.05 9.33
N GLN A 335 -26.14 -10.22 8.81
CA GLN A 335 -25.29 -11.41 8.78
C GLN A 335 -24.00 -11.16 7.98
N GLU A 336 -24.12 -10.48 6.83
CA GLU A 336 -22.98 -10.11 5.99
C GLU A 336 -22.02 -9.15 6.69
N ILE A 337 -22.54 -8.14 7.38
CA ILE A 337 -21.73 -7.18 8.16
C ILE A 337 -20.99 -7.93 9.28
N SER A 338 -21.70 -8.75 10.06
CA SER A 338 -21.08 -9.53 11.15
C SER A 338 -19.97 -10.45 10.65
N TYR A 339 -20.18 -11.08 9.49
CA TYR A 339 -19.14 -11.88 8.83
C TYR A 339 -17.93 -11.01 8.41
N LEU A 340 -18.14 -9.88 7.76
CA LEU A 340 -17.04 -9.03 7.30
C LEU A 340 -16.27 -8.40 8.47
N GLU A 341 -16.92 -8.11 9.60
CA GLU A 341 -16.29 -7.64 10.84
C GLU A 341 -15.41 -8.73 11.48
N SER A 342 -15.85 -10.00 11.43
CA SER A 342 -15.04 -11.11 11.94
C SER A 342 -13.80 -11.35 11.07
N VAL A 343 -13.94 -11.25 9.74
CA VAL A 343 -12.80 -11.32 8.81
C VAL A 343 -11.84 -10.15 9.02
N GLN A 344 -12.36 -8.93 9.24
CA GLN A 344 -11.53 -7.78 9.55
C GLN A 344 -10.72 -8.01 10.83
N THR A 345 -11.35 -8.54 11.88
CA THR A 345 -10.69 -8.90 13.14
C THR A 345 -9.60 -9.94 12.92
N ALA A 346 -9.88 -10.99 12.14
CA ALA A 346 -8.88 -12.01 11.80
C ALA A 346 -7.67 -11.41 11.05
N LEU A 347 -7.90 -10.47 10.12
CA LEU A 347 -6.83 -9.76 9.41
C LEU A 347 -5.98 -8.88 10.34
N GLU A 348 -6.57 -8.27 11.37
CA GLU A 348 -5.85 -7.48 12.37
C GLU A 348 -4.85 -8.36 13.11
N PHE A 349 -5.28 -9.54 13.59
CA PHE A 349 -4.47 -10.45 14.40
C PHE A 349 -3.55 -11.39 13.61
N ALA A 350 -3.73 -11.54 12.30
CA ALA A 350 -2.89 -12.43 11.50
C ALA A 350 -1.41 -11.98 11.48
N ASN A 351 -0.49 -12.75 12.03
CA ASN A 351 0.93 -12.38 12.09
C ASN A 351 1.80 -13.20 11.13
N GLN A 352 1.20 -14.15 10.42
CA GLN A 352 1.91 -15.03 9.49
C GLN A 352 1.34 -14.96 8.07
N PRO A 353 2.19 -15.07 7.03
CA PRO A 353 1.71 -15.10 5.64
C PRO A 353 0.71 -16.23 5.36
N SER A 354 0.84 -17.38 6.02
CA SER A 354 -0.08 -18.52 5.85
C SER A 354 -1.50 -18.21 6.31
N GLU A 355 -1.66 -17.50 7.44
CA GLU A 355 -2.97 -17.08 7.96
C GLU A 355 -3.67 -16.13 6.99
N ILE A 356 -2.89 -15.26 6.32
CA ILE A 356 -3.40 -14.37 5.28
C ILE A 356 -3.85 -15.15 4.04
N ASP A 357 -3.10 -16.19 3.64
CA ASP A 357 -3.48 -17.05 2.51
C ASP A 357 -4.78 -17.83 2.82
N GLU A 358 -4.99 -18.27 4.06
CA GLU A 358 -6.24 -18.89 4.52
C GLU A 358 -7.43 -17.93 4.43
N ILE A 359 -7.29 -16.71 4.96
CA ILE A 359 -8.33 -15.66 4.87
C ILE A 359 -8.63 -15.32 3.41
N LEU A 360 -7.61 -15.31 2.55
CA LEU A 360 -7.77 -15.04 1.14
C LEU A 360 -8.56 -16.14 0.43
N LEU A 361 -8.29 -17.41 0.75
CA LEU A 361 -9.07 -18.56 0.24
C LEU A 361 -10.53 -18.47 0.69
N GLU A 362 -10.76 -18.12 1.95
CA GLU A 362 -12.10 -17.93 2.49
C GLU A 362 -12.86 -16.81 1.75
N LEU A 363 -12.24 -15.64 1.57
CA LEU A 363 -12.83 -14.51 0.83
C LEU A 363 -13.11 -14.84 -0.65
N GLN A 364 -12.32 -15.73 -1.26
CA GLN A 364 -12.58 -16.23 -2.61
C GLN A 364 -13.80 -17.15 -2.66
N GLN A 365 -13.94 -18.06 -1.69
CA GLN A 365 -15.10 -18.95 -1.58
C GLN A 365 -16.40 -18.16 -1.33
N SER A 366 -16.31 -17.09 -0.54
CA SER A 366 -17.41 -16.17 -0.25
C SER A 366 -17.70 -15.16 -1.38
N GLY A 367 -16.89 -15.14 -2.46
CA GLY A 367 -17.13 -14.31 -3.65
C GLY A 367 -16.69 -12.84 -3.53
N TYR A 368 -15.99 -12.45 -2.46
CA TYR A 368 -15.45 -11.09 -2.26
C TYR A 368 -14.14 -10.85 -3.01
N GLN A 369 -13.45 -11.92 -3.40
CA GLN A 369 -12.34 -11.87 -4.35
C GLN A 369 -12.60 -12.75 -5.56
N SER A 370 -12.30 -12.22 -6.75
CA SER A 370 -12.16 -13.04 -7.94
C SER A 370 -10.90 -13.88 -7.80
N ALA A 371 -11.03 -15.21 -7.94
CA ALA A 371 -9.87 -16.07 -8.16
C ALA A 371 -9.11 -15.50 -9.37
N ARG A 372 -7.86 -15.06 -9.15
CA ARG A 372 -7.00 -14.56 -10.21
C ARG A 372 -6.91 -15.64 -11.28
N THR A 373 -7.70 -15.51 -12.34
CA THR A 373 -7.48 -16.25 -13.58
C THR A 373 -6.14 -15.77 -14.07
N ARG A 374 -5.12 -16.63 -13.99
CA ARG A 374 -3.86 -16.44 -14.71
C ARG A 374 -4.23 -16.37 -16.19
N ASN A 375 -4.46 -15.15 -16.66
CA ASN A 375 -4.66 -14.86 -18.07
C ASN A 375 -3.28 -15.06 -18.74
N ARG A 376 -2.95 -16.32 -19.06
CA ARG A 376 -1.92 -16.65 -20.03
C ARG A 376 -2.39 -16.00 -21.33
N GLY A 377 -1.75 -14.89 -21.69
CA GLY A 377 -2.06 -14.12 -22.88
C GLY A 377 -2.11 -15.03 -24.11
N LYS A 378 -3.32 -15.29 -24.60
CA LYS A 378 -3.52 -15.60 -26.02
C LYS A 378 -3.26 -14.30 -26.75
N GLY A 379 -2.06 -14.14 -27.29
CA GLY A 379 -1.74 -13.10 -28.26
C GLY A 379 -2.71 -13.24 -29.43
N SER A 380 -3.61 -12.27 -29.54
CA SER A 380 -4.46 -12.08 -30.70
C SER A 380 -3.57 -11.64 -31.86
N ASN A 381 -3.24 -12.58 -32.74
CA ASN A 381 -2.71 -12.27 -34.06
C ASN A 381 -3.89 -11.93 -34.97
N LYS A 382 -4.06 -10.63 -35.25
CA LYS A 382 -4.87 -9.98 -36.30
C LYS A 382 -4.59 -8.49 -36.10
N ASP A 383 -4.15 -7.69 -37.05
CA ASP A 383 -4.27 -7.73 -38.50
C ASP A 383 -3.35 -6.62 -39.04
N GLN A 384 -2.68 -6.83 -40.17
CA GLN A 384 -2.51 -5.82 -41.24
C GLN A 384 -1.65 -6.37 -42.38
N GLY A 385 -2.25 -6.46 -43.56
CA GLY A 385 -1.59 -6.86 -44.80
C GLY A 385 -2.55 -6.96 -45.99
N LYS A 386 -3.46 -6.00 -46.13
CA LYS A 386 -4.06 -5.66 -47.42
C LYS A 386 -3.21 -4.55 -48.02
N GLU A 387 -2.47 -4.86 -49.08
CA GLU A 387 -2.24 -3.89 -50.15
C GLU A 387 -2.04 -4.63 -51.47
N LYS A 388 -2.93 -4.30 -52.42
CA LYS A 388 -2.75 -4.49 -53.85
C LYS A 388 -1.99 -3.27 -54.34
N GLY A 389 -0.98 -3.48 -55.18
CA GLY A 389 -0.23 -2.42 -55.87
C GLY A 389 1.06 -2.98 -56.42
#